data_AF-A0A968HUE8-F1
#
_entry.id   AF-A0A968HUE8-F1
#
_cell.length_a   1.000
_cell.length_b   1.000
_cell.length_c   1.000
_cell.angle_alpha   90.00
_cell.angle_beta   90.00
_cell.angle_gamma   90.00
#
_symmetry.space_group_name_H-M   'P 1'
#
loop_
_entity.id
_entity.type
_entity.pdbx_description
1 polymer ?
#
loop_
_entity_poly.entity_id
_entity_poly.type
_entity_poly.pdbx_seq_one_letter_code
_entity_poly.pdbx_strand_id
1 'polypeptide(L)'
;MRRKVRRSTTSGGAAWPASSRSSLGWFGSIEFGSCSSRFAIAAECASNGDELDREILVTARGPHRSPRTRFEGVCSRSFAARFGPERTKSTWLFVSENTAPDFSADTTDGTLRFHEWLGDSWGVLFSHPKDFTPVCTTELGEVARLKPEFDKRNVKVIGLSVDPVSDHRAWAGDIAETQGHALNFPLIGDPDRTVSKLYDMIHENADNTLTVRSVFVIGPDKKVKLTITYPASTGRNFEEILRTIDSLQLTAKHSVATPVNWKHGQRCIIVPSLSDAAAREKFGEFETVKPYLRYVPDPTT
;
A
#
# COMPACT_ATOMS: atom_id res chain seq x y z
N MET A 1 65.48 -23.34 -3.35
CA MET A 1 65.98 -23.06 -4.73
C MET A 1 64.81 -22.53 -5.56
N ARG A 2 64.94 -21.33 -6.13
CA ARG A 2 63.87 -20.57 -6.82
C ARG A 2 63.46 -21.19 -8.18
N ARG A 3 62.18 -21.07 -8.57
CA ARG A 3 61.68 -20.89 -9.96
C ARG A 3 60.16 -20.61 -9.92
N LYS A 4 59.71 -19.35 -9.92
CA LYS A 4 59.31 -18.51 -11.08
C LYS A 4 58.25 -19.18 -11.96
N VAL A 5 56.98 -18.82 -11.77
CA VAL A 5 55.89 -19.04 -12.74
C VAL A 5 55.33 -17.67 -13.17
N ARG A 6 55.17 -17.52 -14.48
CA ARG A 6 54.88 -16.29 -15.24
C ARG A 6 53.42 -15.83 -15.07
N ARG A 7 53.24 -14.50 -15.11
CA ARG A 7 51.96 -13.83 -15.43
C ARG A 7 51.65 -13.98 -16.92
N SER A 8 50.38 -14.19 -17.26
CA SER A 8 49.81 -13.86 -18.57
C SER A 8 48.53 -13.06 -18.38
N THR A 9 48.55 -11.84 -18.88
CA THR A 9 47.41 -10.94 -19.06
C THR A 9 46.65 -11.30 -20.32
N THR A 10 45.33 -11.36 -20.24
CA THR A 10 44.44 -11.10 -21.39
C THR A 10 43.20 -10.35 -20.92
N SER A 11 43.10 -9.14 -21.45
CA SER A 11 41.95 -8.24 -21.47
C SER A 11 40.85 -8.78 -22.36
N GLY A 12 39.59 -8.64 -21.94
CA GLY A 12 38.41 -8.92 -22.77
C GLY A 12 37.17 -8.28 -22.16
N GLY A 13 36.94 -7.00 -22.46
CA GLY A 13 35.71 -6.29 -22.12
C GLY A 13 34.59 -6.70 -23.08
N ALA A 14 33.43 -7.04 -22.53
CA ALA A 14 32.21 -7.28 -23.29
C ALA A 14 31.40 -5.98 -23.34
N ALA A 15 31.35 -5.38 -24.54
CA ALA A 15 30.51 -4.24 -24.86
C ALA A 15 29.10 -4.69 -25.23
N TRP A 16 28.12 -3.93 -24.75
CA TRP A 16 26.69 -4.03 -25.07
C TRP A 16 26.42 -3.57 -26.50
N PRO A 17 25.61 -4.27 -27.31
CA PRO A 17 25.17 -3.73 -28.58
C PRO A 17 23.97 -2.79 -28.38
N ALA A 18 24.18 -1.54 -28.76
CA ALA A 18 23.12 -0.56 -29.01
C ALA A 18 22.32 -0.99 -30.24
N SER A 19 21.00 -1.14 -30.11
CA SER A 19 20.09 -1.29 -31.24
C SER A 19 19.49 0.06 -31.65
N SER A 20 19.37 0.16 -32.96
CA SER A 20 19.13 1.33 -33.79
C SER A 20 17.74 1.93 -33.67
N ARG A 21 17.68 3.26 -33.82
CA ARG A 21 16.47 3.99 -34.20
C ARG A 21 16.00 3.52 -35.58
N SER A 22 14.74 3.11 -35.67
CA SER A 22 13.99 3.08 -36.93
C SER A 22 12.59 3.62 -36.68
N SER A 23 12.37 4.84 -37.16
CA SER A 23 11.07 5.43 -37.41
C SER A 23 10.36 4.66 -38.52
N LEU A 24 9.18 4.12 -38.25
CA LEU A 24 8.19 3.78 -39.26
C LEU A 24 6.80 4.03 -38.68
N GLY A 25 6.16 5.08 -39.19
CA GLY A 25 4.75 5.35 -38.96
C GLY A 25 3.90 4.29 -39.63
N TRP A 26 2.93 3.76 -38.89
CA TRP A 26 1.84 2.97 -39.40
C TRP A 26 0.55 3.79 -39.22
N PHE A 27 0.09 4.39 -40.32
CA PHE A 27 -1.29 4.84 -40.45
C PHE A 27 -2.12 3.62 -40.89
N GLY A 28 -2.88 3.06 -39.96
CA GLY A 28 -3.89 2.05 -40.23
C GLY A 28 -5.28 2.66 -40.05
N SER A 29 -5.93 3.00 -41.16
CA SER A 29 -7.32 3.45 -41.21
C SER A 29 -8.24 2.25 -40.94
N ILE A 30 -9.08 2.35 -39.91
CA ILE A 30 -10.23 1.45 -39.70
C ILE A 30 -11.46 2.19 -40.19
N GLU A 31 -12.12 1.65 -41.22
CA GLU A 31 -13.42 2.09 -41.69
C GLU A 31 -14.50 1.71 -40.66
N PHE A 32 -15.21 2.71 -40.13
CA PHE A 32 -16.49 2.51 -39.47
C PHE A 32 -17.60 3.13 -40.32
N GLY A 33 -18.51 2.28 -40.77
CA GLY A 33 -19.70 2.66 -41.52
C GLY A 33 -20.71 3.42 -40.66
N SER A 34 -21.09 4.59 -41.18
CA SER A 34 -22.35 5.34 -41.07
C SER A 34 -23.21 5.23 -39.80
N CYS A 35 -23.49 6.36 -39.16
CA CYS A 35 -24.78 7.04 -39.33
C CYS A 35 -24.72 8.46 -38.79
N SER A 36 -25.09 9.43 -39.62
CA SER A 36 -25.09 10.86 -39.36
C SER A 36 -26.36 11.30 -38.64
N SER A 37 -26.25 12.04 -37.52
CA SER A 37 -27.04 13.25 -37.27
C SER A 37 -26.34 14.11 -36.20
N ARG A 38 -26.07 15.36 -36.55
CA ARG A 38 -25.43 16.38 -35.72
C ARG A 38 -26.43 16.91 -34.68
N PHE A 39 -25.97 17.20 -33.47
CA PHE A 39 -26.14 18.52 -32.81
C PHE A 39 -25.19 18.57 -31.61
N ALA A 40 -24.25 19.52 -31.65
CA ALA A 40 -23.34 19.85 -30.57
C ALA A 40 -23.90 21.05 -29.79
N ILE A 41 -23.83 21.02 -28.48
CA ILE A 41 -23.68 22.22 -27.64
C ILE A 41 -22.65 21.88 -26.56
N ALA A 42 -21.56 22.62 -26.57
CA ALA A 42 -20.53 22.64 -25.54
C ALA A 42 -20.97 23.53 -24.38
N ALA A 43 -20.55 23.18 -23.16
CA ALA A 43 -20.39 24.16 -22.10
C ALA A 43 -19.23 23.69 -21.20
N GLU A 44 -18.12 24.43 -21.30
CA GLU A 44 -17.02 24.43 -20.36
C GLU A 44 -17.04 25.80 -19.67
N CYS A 45 -16.97 25.81 -18.33
CA CYS A 45 -16.20 26.76 -17.52
C CYS A 45 -16.53 26.66 -16.02
N ALA A 46 -15.49 26.30 -15.26
CA ALA A 46 -14.96 27.02 -14.10
C ALA A 46 -15.82 27.26 -12.83
N SER A 47 -15.33 26.63 -11.76
CA SER A 47 -14.98 27.20 -10.44
C SER A 47 -16.01 27.89 -9.55
N ASN A 48 -16.01 27.39 -8.31
CA ASN A 48 -16.30 28.06 -7.03
C ASN A 48 -17.75 28.42 -6.70
N GLY A 49 -18.20 27.82 -5.60
CA GLY A 49 -18.92 28.53 -4.54
C GLY A 49 -20.42 28.76 -4.74
N ASP A 50 -21.15 28.46 -3.67
CA ASP A 50 -22.44 29.04 -3.30
C ASP A 50 -23.70 28.47 -3.97
N GLU A 51 -24.22 27.43 -3.29
CA GLU A 51 -25.61 27.28 -2.83
C GLU A 51 -26.62 28.29 -3.39
N LEU A 52 -27.44 27.87 -4.37
CA LEU A 52 -28.77 28.45 -4.60
C LEU A 52 -29.73 27.40 -5.20
N ASP A 53 -30.84 27.21 -4.48
CA ASP A 53 -32.01 26.40 -4.80
C ASP A 53 -32.48 26.52 -6.25
N ARG A 54 -32.78 25.38 -6.88
CA ARG A 54 -33.49 25.34 -8.17
C ARG A 54 -34.69 24.41 -8.10
N GLU A 55 -35.87 25.01 -7.92
CA GLU A 55 -37.14 24.44 -8.32
C GLU A 55 -37.18 24.27 -9.85
N ILE A 56 -37.40 23.04 -10.32
CA ILE A 56 -37.62 22.75 -11.74
C ILE A 56 -39.12 22.89 -12.02
N LEU A 57 -39.51 24.01 -12.62
CA LEU A 57 -40.88 24.25 -13.10
C LEU A 57 -41.00 23.77 -14.56
N VAL A 58 -41.66 22.62 -14.78
CA VAL A 58 -42.02 22.15 -16.13
C VAL A 58 -43.40 22.70 -16.49
N THR A 59 -43.48 23.66 -17.40
CA THR A 59 -44.77 24.12 -17.97
C THR A 59 -44.94 23.61 -19.39
N ALA A 60 -45.87 22.67 -19.59
CA ALA A 60 -46.39 22.30 -20.91
C ALA A 60 -47.59 23.18 -21.27
N ARG A 61 -47.57 23.82 -22.45
CA ARG A 61 -48.71 24.56 -23.03
C ARG A 61 -49.40 23.69 -24.09
N GLY A 62 -50.73 23.61 -24.03
CA GLY A 62 -51.60 23.08 -25.09
C GLY A 62 -53.09 23.34 -24.78
N PRO A 63 -53.91 23.87 -25.71
CA PRO A 63 -55.22 24.45 -25.38
C PRO A 63 -56.42 23.55 -25.74
N HIS A 64 -57.48 23.49 -24.91
CA HIS A 64 -58.89 23.73 -25.27
C HIS A 64 -59.92 23.32 -24.18
N ARG A 65 -60.74 24.30 -23.80
CA ARG A 65 -62.19 24.32 -23.44
C ARG A 65 -62.88 23.24 -22.55
N SER A 66 -63.44 23.78 -21.46
CA SER A 66 -64.83 23.65 -20.93
C SER A 66 -65.11 22.63 -19.79
N PRO A 67 -66.14 22.88 -18.94
CA PRO A 67 -65.99 22.76 -17.49
C PRO A 67 -66.86 21.68 -16.81
N ARG A 68 -66.61 21.52 -15.49
CA ARG A 68 -67.35 20.83 -14.43
C ARG A 68 -66.84 19.45 -14.08
N THR A 69 -66.22 19.34 -12.92
CA THR A 69 -66.79 18.57 -11.78
C THR A 69 -65.98 18.86 -10.52
N ARG A 70 -66.70 18.99 -9.41
CA ARG A 70 -66.21 19.18 -8.04
C ARG A 70 -65.78 17.81 -7.52
N PHE A 71 -64.54 17.67 -7.07
CA PHE A 71 -64.14 16.57 -6.20
C PHE A 71 -63.32 17.13 -5.04
N GLU A 72 -63.82 16.88 -3.84
CA GLU A 72 -63.20 17.16 -2.56
C GLU A 72 -62.07 16.15 -2.29
N GLY A 73 -60.99 16.64 -1.69
CA GLY A 73 -60.16 15.90 -0.73
C GLY A 73 -59.31 14.75 -1.26
N VAL A 74 -58.03 15.02 -1.53
CA VAL A 74 -56.95 14.07 -1.19
C VAL A 74 -55.80 14.83 -0.56
N CYS A 75 -55.49 14.41 0.66
CA CYS A 75 -54.40 14.81 1.53
C CYS A 75 -53.05 14.83 0.79
N SER A 76 -52.42 16.01 0.70
CA SER A 76 -51.04 16.17 0.26
C SER A 76 -50.11 15.57 1.32
N ARG A 77 -49.76 14.29 1.17
CA ARG A 77 -48.60 13.73 1.87
C ARG A 77 -47.34 14.25 1.21
N SER A 78 -46.78 15.31 1.77
CA SER A 78 -45.39 15.71 1.50
C SER A 78 -44.48 14.54 1.86
N PHE A 79 -43.93 13.87 0.85
CA PHE A 79 -42.85 12.91 1.04
C PHE A 79 -41.59 13.73 1.31
N ALA A 80 -41.40 14.15 2.57
CA ALA A 80 -40.11 14.61 3.04
C ALA A 80 -39.19 13.39 3.02
N ALA A 81 -38.42 13.24 1.94
CA ALA A 81 -37.26 12.37 1.92
C ALA A 81 -36.34 12.86 3.05
N ARG A 82 -36.41 12.19 4.21
CA ARG A 82 -35.40 12.34 5.25
C ARG A 82 -34.12 11.76 4.66
N PHE A 83 -33.32 12.62 4.04
CA PHE A 83 -31.89 12.39 3.93
C PHE A 83 -31.38 12.38 5.37
N GLY A 84 -31.35 11.18 5.97
CA GLY A 84 -30.56 10.94 7.16
C GLY A 84 -29.11 11.28 6.83
N PRO A 85 -28.31 11.71 7.82
CA PRO A 85 -26.91 12.03 7.55
C PRO A 85 -26.27 10.83 6.87
N GLU A 86 -25.80 11.05 5.65
CA GLU A 86 -24.91 10.13 4.96
C GLU A 86 -23.79 9.86 5.96
N ARG A 87 -23.67 8.61 6.44
CA ARG A 87 -22.49 8.22 7.21
C ARG A 87 -21.34 8.41 6.26
N THR A 88 -20.63 9.53 6.38
CA THR A 88 -19.32 9.69 5.80
C THR A 88 -18.53 8.50 6.32
N LYS A 89 -18.26 7.52 5.45
CA LYS A 89 -17.29 6.48 5.75
C LYS A 89 -16.04 7.28 6.12
N SER A 90 -15.69 7.29 7.39
CA SER A 90 -14.37 7.70 7.82
C SER A 90 -13.44 6.68 7.19
N THR A 91 -13.03 6.93 5.96
CA THR A 91 -11.95 6.19 5.31
C THR A 91 -10.75 6.50 6.20
N TRP A 92 -10.47 5.61 7.14
CA TRP A 92 -9.25 5.63 7.91
C TRP A 92 -8.14 5.33 6.91
N LEU A 93 -7.76 6.33 6.12
CA LEU A 93 -6.46 6.31 5.49
C LEU A 93 -5.50 6.15 6.67
N PHE A 94 -4.81 5.01 6.75
CA PHE A 94 -3.80 4.78 7.76
C PHE A 94 -2.66 5.75 7.49
N VAL A 95 -2.84 6.99 7.95
CA VAL A 95 -1.80 8.00 7.98
C VAL A 95 -0.72 7.47 8.92
N SER A 96 0.51 7.49 8.43
CA SER A 96 1.70 7.23 9.25
C SER A 96 1.57 8.00 10.58
N GLU A 97 1.81 7.32 11.70
CA GLU A 97 1.66 7.76 13.09
C GLU A 97 0.33 7.52 13.82
N ASN A 98 -0.69 6.94 13.18
CA ASN A 98 -1.89 6.46 13.90
C ASN A 98 -1.61 5.17 14.69
N THR A 99 -2.23 5.02 15.86
CA THR A 99 -2.19 3.76 16.62
C THR A 99 -2.84 2.64 15.82
N ALA A 100 -2.11 1.56 15.60
CA ALA A 100 -2.57 0.34 14.96
C ALA A 100 -3.73 -0.26 15.78
N PRO A 101 -4.89 -0.56 15.17
CA PRO A 101 -6.00 -1.16 15.89
C PRO A 101 -5.61 -2.46 16.60
N ASP A 102 -6.02 -2.60 17.86
CA ASP A 102 -5.86 -3.85 18.59
C ASP A 102 -7.01 -4.81 18.29
N PHE A 103 -6.75 -6.11 18.31
CA PHE A 103 -7.72 -7.15 18.02
C PHE A 103 -7.34 -8.47 18.68
N SER A 104 -8.32 -9.36 18.83
CA SER A 104 -8.10 -10.77 19.15
C SER A 104 -8.42 -11.60 17.92
N ALA A 105 -7.56 -12.55 17.55
CA ALA A 105 -7.80 -13.42 16.41
C ALA A 105 -7.18 -14.81 16.61
N ASP A 106 -7.77 -15.80 15.96
CA ASP A 106 -7.22 -17.15 15.89
C ASP A 106 -6.11 -17.21 14.83
N THR A 107 -5.01 -17.84 15.19
CA THR A 107 -3.87 -18.04 14.28
C THR A 107 -3.44 -19.50 14.26
N THR A 108 -2.57 -19.84 13.31
CA THR A 108 -1.90 -21.15 13.27
C THR A 108 -1.22 -21.53 14.59
N ASP A 109 -0.75 -20.53 15.35
CA ASP A 109 0.02 -20.68 16.59
C ASP A 109 -0.87 -20.51 17.85
N GLY A 110 -2.18 -20.48 17.67
CA GLY A 110 -3.17 -20.25 18.73
C GLY A 110 -3.77 -18.85 18.69
N THR A 111 -4.73 -18.60 19.57
CA THR A 111 -5.39 -17.30 19.71
C THR A 111 -4.42 -16.28 20.29
N LEU A 112 -4.37 -15.08 19.71
CA LEU A 112 -3.56 -13.98 20.23
C LEU A 112 -4.34 -12.68 20.33
N ARG A 113 -3.88 -11.79 21.21
CA ARG A 113 -4.21 -10.36 21.21
C ARG A 113 -3.06 -9.60 20.58
N PHE A 114 -3.36 -8.79 19.56
CA PHE A 114 -2.34 -8.25 18.67
C PHE A 114 -1.31 -7.38 19.39
N HIS A 115 -1.75 -6.46 20.27
CA HIS A 115 -0.82 -5.61 21.02
C HIS A 115 -0.01 -6.36 22.06
N GLU A 116 -0.60 -7.37 22.73
CA GLU A 116 0.11 -8.25 23.67
C GLU A 116 1.15 -9.11 22.93
N TRP A 117 0.78 -9.70 21.80
CA TRP A 117 1.68 -10.48 20.95
C TRP A 117 2.82 -9.63 20.41
N LEU A 118 2.53 -8.39 19.99
CA LEU A 118 3.55 -7.45 19.50
C LEU A 118 4.52 -7.08 20.63
N GLY A 119 4.01 -6.76 21.82
CA GLY A 119 4.81 -6.32 22.97
C GLY A 119 5.64 -5.09 22.61
N ASP A 120 6.90 -5.03 23.07
CA ASP A 120 7.82 -3.92 22.76
C ASP A 120 8.64 -4.13 21.47
N SER A 121 8.20 -5.05 20.61
CA SER A 121 8.85 -5.34 19.33
C SER A 121 8.29 -4.47 18.20
N TRP A 122 9.05 -4.35 17.11
CA TRP A 122 8.49 -3.93 15.83
C TRP A 122 7.64 -5.06 15.23
N GLY A 123 6.68 -4.71 14.39
CA GLY A 123 5.75 -5.66 13.78
C GLY A 123 5.56 -5.42 12.28
N VAL A 124 5.41 -6.50 11.52
CA VAL A 124 4.89 -6.49 10.15
C VAL A 124 3.63 -7.33 10.12
N LEU A 125 2.49 -6.68 9.88
CA LEU A 125 1.22 -7.34 9.56
C LEU A 125 1.04 -7.24 8.05
N PHE A 126 0.87 -8.38 7.37
CA PHE A 126 0.65 -8.38 5.93
C PHE A 126 -0.49 -9.33 5.55
N SER A 127 -1.30 -8.92 4.58
CA SER A 127 -2.42 -9.74 4.08
C SER A 127 -2.09 -10.41 2.75
N HIS A 128 -2.75 -11.52 2.45
CA HIS A 128 -2.77 -12.14 1.13
C HIS A 128 -4.22 -12.52 0.76
N PRO A 129 -4.62 -12.43 -0.52
CA PRO A 129 -6.02 -12.58 -0.90
C PRO A 129 -6.67 -13.91 -0.48
N LYS A 130 -5.99 -15.02 -0.70
CA LYS A 130 -6.54 -16.37 -0.49
C LYS A 130 -5.45 -17.44 -0.43
N ASP A 131 -5.66 -18.45 0.39
CA ASP A 131 -4.89 -19.69 0.42
C ASP A 131 -5.02 -20.47 -0.89
N PHE A 132 -4.08 -21.40 -1.14
CA PHE A 132 -4.02 -22.22 -2.36
C PHE A 132 -3.98 -21.38 -3.66
N THR A 133 -3.34 -20.21 -3.64
CA THR A 133 -3.16 -19.36 -4.82
C THR A 133 -1.67 -19.09 -5.11
N PRO A 134 -1.26 -19.05 -6.39
CA PRO A 134 0.15 -19.19 -6.76
C PRO A 134 1.05 -18.06 -6.25
N VAL A 135 0.63 -16.80 -6.43
CA VAL A 135 1.43 -15.65 -5.96
C VAL A 135 1.55 -15.66 -4.44
N CYS A 136 0.46 -15.97 -3.72
CA CYS A 136 0.49 -16.05 -2.26
C CYS A 136 1.44 -17.15 -1.77
N THR A 137 1.47 -18.30 -2.44
CA THR A 137 2.43 -19.39 -2.12
C THR A 137 3.86 -18.88 -2.18
N THR A 138 4.21 -18.15 -3.25
CA THR A 138 5.57 -17.60 -3.40
C THR A 138 5.91 -16.54 -2.36
N GLU A 139 4.95 -15.68 -2.00
CA GLU A 139 5.18 -14.62 -1.01
C GLU A 139 5.38 -15.17 0.40
N LEU A 140 4.53 -16.11 0.82
CA LEU A 140 4.63 -16.68 2.16
C LEU A 140 5.90 -17.53 2.34
N GLY A 141 6.30 -18.27 1.30
CA GLY A 141 7.59 -18.97 1.29
C GLY A 141 8.78 -18.02 1.37
N GLU A 142 8.73 -16.89 0.67
CA GLU A 142 9.76 -15.86 0.73
C GLU A 142 9.84 -15.20 2.12
N VAL A 143 8.71 -14.90 2.75
CA VAL A 143 8.69 -14.42 4.15
C VAL A 143 9.27 -15.47 5.09
N ALA A 144 8.95 -16.75 4.90
CA ALA A 144 9.50 -17.82 5.73
C ALA A 144 11.02 -17.93 5.59
N ARG A 145 11.53 -17.76 4.37
CA ARG A 145 12.98 -17.69 4.07
C ARG A 145 13.64 -16.47 4.73
N LEU A 146 12.99 -15.31 4.65
CA LEU A 146 13.49 -14.04 5.19
C LEU A 146 13.25 -13.85 6.69
N LYS A 147 12.49 -14.73 7.34
CA LYS A 147 12.17 -14.64 8.77
C LYS A 147 13.41 -14.40 9.66
N PRO A 148 14.58 -15.04 9.44
CA PRO A 148 15.79 -14.74 10.20
C PRO A 148 16.29 -13.29 10.05
N GLU A 149 16.04 -12.63 8.91
CA GLU A 149 16.40 -11.23 8.68
C GLU A 149 15.48 -10.26 9.43
N PHE A 150 14.19 -10.61 9.58
CA PHE A 150 13.28 -9.89 10.46
C PHE A 150 13.66 -10.05 11.93
N ASP A 151 14.04 -11.27 12.34
CA ASP A 151 14.46 -11.57 13.71
C ASP A 151 15.73 -10.80 14.11
N LYS A 152 16.71 -10.69 13.21
CA LYS A 152 17.92 -9.84 13.41
C LYS A 152 17.58 -8.38 13.71
N ARG A 153 16.45 -7.89 13.23
CA ARG A 153 15.95 -6.52 13.41
C ARG A 153 14.99 -6.38 14.59
N ASN A 154 14.75 -7.46 15.35
CA ASN A 154 13.73 -7.54 16.39
C ASN A 154 12.33 -7.16 15.86
N VAL A 155 11.98 -7.69 14.68
CA VAL A 155 10.70 -7.48 14.01
C VAL A 155 9.91 -8.79 14.01
N LYS A 156 8.72 -8.77 14.59
CA LYS A 156 7.77 -9.88 14.49
C LYS A 156 6.98 -9.76 13.20
N VAL A 157 6.70 -10.88 12.56
CA VAL A 157 5.95 -10.93 11.29
C VAL A 157 4.71 -11.80 11.49
N ILE A 158 3.58 -11.37 10.95
CA ILE A 158 2.30 -12.09 10.98
C ILE A 158 1.55 -11.90 9.66
N GLY A 159 1.10 -13.01 9.08
CA GLY A 159 0.30 -13.01 7.86
C GLY A 159 -1.20 -13.06 8.16
N LEU A 160 -2.03 -12.76 7.17
CA LEU A 160 -3.49 -12.78 7.28
C LEU A 160 -4.17 -13.08 5.95
N SER A 161 -5.19 -13.93 5.95
CA SER A 161 -6.22 -13.94 4.91
C SER A 161 -7.62 -14.14 5.51
N VAL A 162 -8.62 -14.11 4.65
CA VAL A 162 -10.03 -14.38 5.01
C VAL A 162 -10.34 -15.89 5.11
N ASP A 163 -9.33 -16.76 4.95
CA ASP A 163 -9.51 -18.21 5.07
C ASP A 163 -9.42 -18.61 6.57
N PRO A 164 -10.06 -19.72 6.98
CA PRO A 164 -9.95 -20.21 8.35
C PRO A 164 -8.56 -20.84 8.63
N VAL A 165 -8.16 -20.90 9.91
CA VAL A 165 -6.88 -21.49 10.34
C VAL A 165 -6.69 -22.95 9.88
N SER A 166 -7.77 -23.71 9.68
CA SER A 166 -7.70 -25.07 9.13
C SER A 166 -7.07 -25.10 7.73
N ASP A 167 -7.38 -24.11 6.91
CA ASP A 167 -6.95 -24.04 5.52
C ASP A 167 -5.48 -23.63 5.48
N HIS A 168 -5.06 -22.69 6.33
CA HIS A 168 -3.65 -22.34 6.51
C HIS A 168 -2.79 -23.57 6.86
N ARG A 169 -3.29 -24.42 7.76
CA ARG A 169 -2.58 -25.65 8.19
C ARG A 169 -2.50 -26.67 7.06
N ALA A 170 -3.57 -26.82 6.28
CA ALA A 170 -3.57 -27.71 5.13
C ALA A 170 -2.64 -27.21 4.01
N TRP A 171 -2.57 -25.91 3.80
CA TRP A 171 -1.77 -25.26 2.76
C TRP A 171 -0.27 -25.13 3.10
N ALA A 172 0.08 -25.14 4.38
CA ALA A 172 1.47 -25.01 4.84
C ALA A 172 2.42 -26.05 4.23
N GLY A 173 1.92 -27.27 3.95
CA GLY A 173 2.67 -28.33 3.28
C GLY A 173 3.08 -27.94 1.86
N ASP A 174 2.15 -27.41 1.07
CA ASP A 174 2.39 -26.99 -0.32
C ASP A 174 3.43 -25.86 -0.38
N ILE A 175 3.39 -24.92 0.56
CA ILE A 175 4.38 -23.83 0.65
C ILE A 175 5.77 -24.42 0.93
N ALA A 176 5.87 -25.30 1.92
CA ALA A 176 7.13 -25.92 2.29
C ALA A 176 7.73 -26.74 1.14
N GLU A 177 6.90 -27.55 0.47
CA GLU A 177 7.30 -28.39 -0.65
C GLU A 177 7.78 -27.55 -1.84
N THR A 178 7.02 -26.53 -2.24
CA THR A 178 7.27 -25.79 -3.48
C THR A 178 8.28 -24.66 -3.34
N GLN A 179 8.36 -24.02 -2.16
CA GLN A 179 9.25 -22.88 -1.92
C GLN A 179 10.52 -23.26 -1.14
N GLY A 180 10.59 -24.48 -0.61
CA GLY A 180 11.74 -24.98 0.15
C GLY A 180 11.85 -24.46 1.59
N HIS A 181 10.84 -23.71 2.06
CA HIS A 181 10.80 -23.12 3.39
C HIS A 181 9.43 -23.32 4.02
N ALA A 182 9.38 -24.02 5.15
CA ALA A 182 8.16 -24.18 5.93
C ALA A 182 7.79 -22.87 6.63
N LEU A 183 6.49 -22.60 6.75
CA LEU A 183 5.97 -21.47 7.52
C LEU A 183 6.50 -21.50 8.95
N ASN A 184 7.01 -20.36 9.40
CA ASN A 184 7.69 -20.18 10.70
C ASN A 184 7.27 -18.86 11.38
N PHE A 185 6.05 -18.41 11.07
CA PHE A 185 5.39 -17.24 11.62
C PHE A 185 3.87 -17.47 11.62
N PRO A 186 3.10 -16.81 12.49
CA PRO A 186 1.66 -17.01 12.59
C PRO A 186 0.92 -16.49 11.35
N LEU A 187 -0.11 -17.23 10.94
CA LEU A 187 -1.14 -16.76 10.01
C LEU A 187 -2.47 -16.59 10.73
N ILE A 188 -3.05 -15.40 10.66
CA ILE A 188 -4.37 -15.07 11.17
C ILE A 188 -5.42 -15.59 10.19
N GLY A 189 -6.36 -16.39 10.70
CA GLY A 189 -7.57 -16.74 9.98
C GLY A 189 -8.68 -15.75 10.29
N ASP A 190 -9.20 -15.06 9.26
CA ASP A 190 -10.17 -13.97 9.40
C ASP A 190 -11.47 -14.22 8.59
N PRO A 191 -12.18 -15.35 8.81
CA PRO A 191 -13.32 -15.75 7.98
C PRO A 191 -14.51 -14.78 8.03
N ASP A 192 -14.68 -14.03 9.12
CA ASP A 192 -15.70 -12.99 9.27
C ASP A 192 -15.27 -11.61 8.76
N ARG A 193 -14.00 -11.49 8.35
CA ARG A 193 -13.32 -10.28 7.86
C ARG A 193 -13.22 -9.18 8.90
N THR A 194 -13.21 -9.53 10.18
CA THR A 194 -13.15 -8.55 11.27
C THR A 194 -11.85 -7.77 11.21
N VAL A 195 -10.70 -8.45 11.13
CA VAL A 195 -9.39 -7.78 11.09
C VAL A 195 -9.16 -7.11 9.73
N SER A 196 -9.57 -7.76 8.64
CA SER A 196 -9.47 -7.23 7.28
C SER A 196 -10.22 -5.91 7.11
N LYS A 197 -11.43 -5.78 7.68
CA LYS A 197 -12.17 -4.52 7.69
C LYS A 197 -11.55 -3.50 8.61
N LEU A 198 -11.04 -3.94 9.76
CA LEU A 198 -10.40 -3.06 10.75
C LEU A 198 -9.17 -2.36 10.18
N TYR A 199 -8.41 -3.05 9.33
CA TYR A 199 -7.22 -2.54 8.64
C TYR A 199 -7.47 -2.09 7.19
N ASP A 200 -8.74 -1.95 6.78
CA ASP A 200 -9.12 -1.52 5.41
C ASP A 200 -8.41 -2.32 4.29
N MET A 201 -8.28 -3.63 4.50
CA MET A 201 -7.61 -4.54 3.57
C MET A 201 -8.53 -5.06 2.46
N ILE A 202 -9.82 -4.68 2.44
CA ILE A 202 -10.79 -5.08 1.41
C ILE A 202 -11.15 -3.85 0.58
N HIS A 203 -10.80 -3.88 -0.70
CA HIS A 203 -10.95 -2.72 -1.57
C HIS A 203 -12.20 -2.85 -2.45
N GLU A 204 -13.07 -1.82 -2.46
CA GLU A 204 -14.38 -1.84 -3.16
C GLU A 204 -14.29 -2.05 -4.68
N ASN A 205 -13.17 -1.63 -5.28
CA ASN A 205 -12.86 -1.81 -6.70
C ASN A 205 -12.09 -3.11 -7.01
N ALA A 206 -11.81 -3.93 -5.99
CA ALA A 206 -11.24 -5.26 -6.14
C ALA A 206 -12.32 -6.33 -5.91
N ASP A 207 -11.93 -7.59 -5.70
CA ASP A 207 -12.87 -8.57 -5.17
C ASP A 207 -13.23 -8.19 -3.72
N ASN A 208 -14.44 -7.69 -3.52
CA ASN A 208 -14.97 -7.25 -2.22
C ASN A 208 -15.05 -8.38 -1.18
N THR A 209 -14.69 -9.61 -1.57
CA THR A 209 -14.67 -10.75 -0.69
C THR A 209 -13.30 -11.14 -0.16
N LEU A 210 -12.24 -10.65 -0.77
CA LEU A 210 -10.86 -11.03 -0.45
C LEU A 210 -10.06 -9.80 -0.06
N THR A 211 -8.99 -10.01 0.71
CA THR A 211 -8.06 -8.91 0.99
C THR A 211 -7.19 -8.58 -0.23
N VAL A 212 -6.80 -7.33 -0.38
CA VAL A 212 -5.65 -6.96 -1.23
C VAL A 212 -4.33 -7.31 -0.52
N ARG A 213 -3.19 -7.12 -1.19
CA ARG A 213 -1.86 -7.40 -0.63
C ARG A 213 -1.35 -6.19 0.14
N SER A 214 -1.88 -5.98 1.35
CA SER A 214 -1.47 -4.89 2.23
C SER A 214 -0.32 -5.30 3.13
N VAL A 215 0.51 -4.33 3.51
CA VAL A 215 1.60 -4.46 4.48
C VAL A 215 1.54 -3.27 5.41
N PHE A 216 1.58 -3.52 6.71
CA PHE A 216 1.65 -2.53 7.77
C PHE A 216 2.91 -2.77 8.59
N VAL A 217 3.82 -1.80 8.62
CA VAL A 217 4.98 -1.79 9.52
C VAL A 217 4.60 -0.98 10.75
N ILE A 218 4.67 -1.61 11.92
CA ILE A 218 4.15 -1.08 13.19
C ILE A 218 5.31 -0.98 14.18
N GLY A 219 5.44 0.20 14.80
CA GLY A 219 6.45 0.46 15.82
C GLY A 219 6.10 -0.14 17.18
N PRO A 220 7.08 -0.20 18.11
CA PRO A 220 6.84 -0.66 19.48
C PRO A 220 5.85 0.24 20.24
N ASP A 221 5.73 1.50 19.82
CA ASP A 221 4.73 2.48 20.26
C ASP A 221 3.31 2.20 19.73
N LYS A 222 3.11 1.04 19.09
CA LYS A 222 1.87 0.59 18.44
C LYS A 222 1.43 1.48 17.29
N LYS A 223 2.27 2.38 16.79
CA LYS A 223 1.89 3.25 15.67
C LYS A 223 2.25 2.62 14.34
N VAL A 224 1.38 2.77 13.35
CA VAL A 224 1.66 2.42 11.96
C VAL A 224 2.70 3.40 11.42
N LYS A 225 3.86 2.91 10.99
CA LYS A 225 4.97 3.71 10.47
C LYS A 225 4.97 3.77 8.95
N LEU A 226 4.58 2.67 8.32
CA LEU A 226 4.50 2.55 6.86
C LEU A 226 3.39 1.59 6.45
N THR A 227 2.69 1.96 5.38
CA THR A 227 1.68 1.12 4.73
C THR A 227 2.02 0.98 3.26
N ILE A 228 1.92 -0.22 2.72
CA ILE A 228 2.08 -0.51 1.29
C ILE A 228 0.91 -1.40 0.85
N THR A 229 0.25 -1.03 -0.26
CA THR A 229 -0.88 -1.80 -0.80
C THR A 229 -0.61 -2.20 -2.24
N TYR A 230 -0.56 -3.50 -2.51
CA TYR A 230 -0.40 -4.07 -3.84
C TYR A 230 -1.72 -4.72 -4.30
N PRO A 231 -2.04 -4.69 -5.60
CA PRO A 231 -3.16 -5.48 -6.12
C PRO A 231 -2.85 -6.97 -6.07
N ALA A 232 -3.89 -7.82 -6.14
CA ALA A 232 -3.73 -9.28 -6.11
C ALA A 232 -2.81 -9.81 -7.22
N SER A 233 -2.73 -9.13 -8.36
CA SER A 233 -1.92 -9.49 -9.52
C SER A 233 -0.41 -9.27 -9.35
N THR A 234 0.02 -8.50 -8.35
CA THR A 234 1.42 -8.06 -8.22
C THR A 234 2.01 -8.58 -6.93
N GLY A 235 2.95 -9.53 -7.02
CA GLY A 235 3.72 -9.99 -5.87
C GLY A 235 4.60 -8.88 -5.30
N ARG A 236 4.75 -8.86 -3.96
CA ARG A 236 5.51 -7.86 -3.22
C ARG A 236 7.00 -8.17 -3.23
N ASN A 237 7.79 -7.11 -3.06
CA ASN A 237 9.22 -7.20 -2.82
C ASN A 237 9.52 -7.09 -1.31
N PHE A 238 9.80 -8.21 -0.65
CA PHE A 238 10.09 -8.22 0.79
C PHE A 238 11.45 -7.64 1.16
N GLU A 239 12.41 -7.57 0.22
CA GLU A 239 13.67 -6.86 0.42
C GLU A 239 13.43 -5.34 0.59
N GLU A 240 12.42 -4.77 -0.08
CA GLU A 240 12.04 -3.37 0.13
C GLU A 240 11.41 -3.16 1.52
N ILE A 241 10.66 -4.15 2.02
CA ILE A 241 10.10 -4.10 3.37
C ILE A 241 11.24 -4.15 4.41
N LEU A 242 12.25 -5.02 4.23
CA LEU A 242 13.44 -5.03 5.08
C LEU A 242 14.23 -3.71 5.02
N ARG A 243 14.44 -3.16 3.81
CA ARG A 243 15.14 -1.88 3.61
C ARG A 243 14.42 -0.71 4.28
N THR A 244 13.09 -0.68 4.21
CA THR A 244 12.29 0.36 4.88
C THR A 244 12.30 0.20 6.40
N ILE A 245 12.30 -1.03 6.92
CA ILE A 245 12.51 -1.28 8.35
C ILE A 245 13.88 -0.73 8.81
N ASP A 246 14.95 -0.99 8.07
CA ASP A 246 16.28 -0.46 8.39
C ASP A 246 16.28 1.07 8.47
N SER A 247 15.62 1.73 7.50
CA SER A 247 15.44 3.18 7.50
C SER A 247 14.61 3.68 8.69
N LEU A 248 13.47 3.05 8.98
CA LEU A 248 12.57 3.44 10.07
C LEU A 248 13.25 3.29 11.44
N GLN A 249 13.99 2.20 11.66
CA GLN A 249 14.70 1.97 12.91
C GLN A 249 15.88 2.92 13.09
N LEU A 250 16.62 3.23 12.01
CA LEU A 250 17.70 4.20 12.02
C LEU A 250 17.20 5.61 12.35
N THR A 251 16.17 6.06 11.63
CA THR A 251 15.62 7.43 11.75
C THR A 251 14.84 7.65 13.05
N ALA A 252 14.35 6.59 13.69
CA ALA A 252 13.76 6.65 15.03
C ALA A 252 14.82 6.92 16.13
N LYS A 253 16.08 6.53 15.91
CA LYS A 253 17.16 6.65 16.92
C LYS A 253 18.11 7.82 16.64
N HIS A 254 18.29 8.16 15.37
CA HIS A 254 19.29 9.14 14.93
C HIS A 254 18.60 10.30 14.22
N SER A 255 19.12 11.52 14.41
CA SER A 255 18.58 12.75 13.80
C SER A 255 19.02 12.87 12.32
N VAL A 256 18.74 11.83 11.55
CA VAL A 256 19.05 11.72 10.13
C VAL A 256 17.81 11.27 9.36
N ALA A 257 17.83 11.42 8.04
CA ALA A 257 16.87 10.88 7.10
C ALA A 257 17.61 10.07 6.03
N THR A 258 16.98 9.03 5.50
CA THR A 258 17.57 8.20 4.44
C THR A 258 17.22 8.78 3.06
N PRO A 259 18.20 9.03 2.17
CA PRO A 259 17.93 9.54 0.81
C PRO A 259 17.20 8.52 -0.08
N VAL A 260 16.81 8.97 -1.28
CA VAL A 260 16.22 8.09 -2.30
C VAL A 260 17.13 6.90 -2.60
N ASN A 261 16.55 5.71 -2.73
CA ASN A 261 17.25 4.45 -3.01
C ASN A 261 18.31 4.04 -1.98
N TRP A 262 18.29 4.65 -0.78
CA TRP A 262 19.23 4.34 0.28
C TRP A 262 19.19 2.86 0.70
N LYS A 263 20.38 2.28 0.90
CA LYS A 263 20.59 0.97 1.52
C LYS A 263 21.42 1.15 2.80
N HIS A 264 21.25 0.24 3.76
CA HIS A 264 21.98 0.25 5.03
C HIS A 264 23.50 0.40 4.82
N GLY A 265 24.13 1.25 5.64
CA GLY A 265 25.53 1.63 5.54
C GLY A 265 25.85 2.72 4.52
N GLN A 266 24.89 3.17 3.71
CA GLN A 266 25.08 4.33 2.84
C GLN A 266 24.85 5.65 3.60
N ARG A 267 25.46 6.73 3.11
CA ARG A 267 25.32 8.07 3.71
C ARG A 267 23.85 8.48 3.89
N CYS A 268 23.59 9.17 5.00
CA CYS A 268 22.30 9.73 5.36
C CYS A 268 22.30 11.26 5.22
N ILE A 269 21.12 11.86 5.28
CA ILE A 269 20.92 13.31 5.28
C ILE A 269 20.68 13.75 6.72
N ILE A 270 21.39 14.77 7.20
CA ILE A 270 21.13 15.36 8.52
C ILE A 270 19.80 16.11 8.45
N VAL A 271 18.90 15.87 9.40
CA VAL A 271 17.56 16.50 9.40
C VAL A 271 17.67 18.04 9.41
N PRO A 272 16.82 18.76 8.65
CA PRO A 272 16.92 20.22 8.56
C PRO A 272 16.72 20.95 9.89
N SER A 273 16.03 20.32 10.85
CA SER A 273 15.78 20.88 12.19
C SER A 273 17.04 20.95 13.07
N LEU A 274 18.12 20.25 12.71
CA LEU A 274 19.36 20.23 13.47
C LEU A 274 20.29 21.35 12.99
N SER A 275 20.68 22.29 13.86
CA SER A 275 21.63 23.34 13.51
C SER A 275 23.02 22.76 13.19
N ASP A 276 23.86 23.51 12.46
CA ASP A 276 25.22 23.05 12.14
C ASP A 276 26.07 22.79 13.39
N ALA A 277 25.92 23.60 14.44
CA ALA A 277 26.62 23.39 15.71
C ALA A 277 26.21 22.06 16.37
N ALA A 278 24.91 21.82 16.51
CA ALA A 278 24.38 20.58 17.09
C ALA A 278 24.69 19.35 16.22
N ALA A 279 24.69 19.52 14.90
CA ALA A 279 25.08 18.48 13.96
C ALA A 279 26.57 18.12 14.10
N ARG A 280 27.46 19.11 14.26
CA ARG A 280 28.89 18.88 14.49
C ARG A 280 29.16 18.19 15.82
N GLU A 281 28.41 18.55 16.86
CA GLU A 281 28.49 17.87 18.16
C GLU A 281 28.08 16.40 18.06
N LYS A 282 27.01 16.10 17.31
CA LYS A 282 26.46 14.74 17.22
C LYS A 282 27.19 13.84 16.23
N PHE A 283 27.65 14.39 15.12
CA PHE A 283 28.15 13.62 13.97
C PHE A 283 29.59 13.96 13.57
N GLY A 284 30.21 14.96 14.18
CA GLY A 284 31.49 15.49 13.75
C GLY A 284 31.39 16.27 12.44
N GLU A 285 32.45 16.21 11.63
CA GLU A 285 32.46 16.87 10.32
C GLU A 285 31.50 16.17 9.34
N PHE A 286 30.78 16.97 8.56
CA PHE A 286 29.82 16.48 7.57
C PHE A 286 29.93 17.25 6.25
N GLU A 287 29.50 16.61 5.16
CA GLU A 287 29.48 17.22 3.84
C GLU A 287 28.29 18.17 3.73
N THR A 288 28.52 19.43 3.32
CA THR A 288 27.45 20.40 3.07
C THR A 288 27.40 20.73 1.59
N VAL A 289 26.35 20.27 0.90
CA VAL A 289 26.10 20.62 -0.52
C VAL A 289 25.26 21.89 -0.61
N LYS A 290 24.25 22.01 0.26
CA LYS A 290 23.43 23.20 0.49
C LYS A 290 23.08 23.28 1.99
N PRO A 291 22.65 24.43 2.52
CA PRO A 291 22.28 24.55 3.93
C PRO A 291 21.26 23.49 4.41
N TYR A 292 20.33 23.08 3.56
CA TYR A 292 19.34 22.02 3.85
C TYR A 292 19.78 20.61 3.41
N LEU A 293 20.87 20.50 2.64
CA LEU A 293 21.34 19.24 2.06
C LEU A 293 22.75 18.95 2.58
N ARG A 294 22.77 18.32 3.74
CA ARG A 294 23.98 17.95 4.48
C ARG A 294 24.04 16.44 4.63
N TYR A 295 25.16 15.83 4.29
CA TYR A 295 25.36 14.39 4.33
C TYR A 295 26.34 13.97 5.42
N VAL A 296 26.02 12.86 6.06
CA VAL A 296 26.84 12.17 7.06
C VAL A 296 26.88 10.68 6.72
N PRO A 297 27.97 9.94 7.02
CA PRO A 297 27.94 8.48 6.98
C PRO A 297 26.79 7.90 7.82
N ASP A 298 26.40 6.65 7.57
CA ASP A 298 25.42 5.96 8.41
C ASP A 298 25.94 5.92 9.86
N PRO A 299 25.23 6.48 10.85
CA PRO A 299 25.71 6.57 12.22
C PRO A 299 25.72 5.24 12.97
N THR A 300 25.26 4.16 12.34
CA THR A 300 25.26 2.80 12.90
C THR A 300 26.41 1.92 12.40
N THR A 301 27.22 2.42 11.47
CA THR A 301 28.36 1.71 10.86
C THR A 301 29.71 2.25 11.28
#